data_AF-A0A7W3Y523-F1
#
_entry.id   AF-A0A7W3Y523-F1
#
_cell.length_a   1.000
_cell.length_b   1.000
_cell.length_c   1.000
_cell.angle_alpha   90.00
_cell.angle_beta   90.00
_cell.angle_gamma   90.00
#
_symmetry.space_group_name_H-M   'P 1'
#
loop_
_entity.id
_entity.type
_entity.pdbx_description
1 polymer ?
#
loop_
_entity_poly.entity_id
_entity_poly.type
_entity_poly.pdbx_seq_one_letter_code
_entity_poly.pdbx_strand_id
1 'polypeptide(L)'
;MEAIPRRARHAIDQVLERFLADLRPDLSIILDQLDAAVIRRARDERDDAMLVQWVDTREALGRRKDGFIPAFNQALGRECEAAYDHAAPSLSRGLLGDQLQPLMLLDEHIVDEDNALAAVATRHASRASLPLLLLGHRFAVLLERPPLDAAALPIGPEACCRALRIAAQAIDLPIHARVVLYNAYDNEIGRHYEACIQTANALLDDAGILPGLSFIPLRARRRQPPRARAGRRGAGRRRG
;
A
#
# COMPACT_ATOMS: atom_id res chain seq x y z
N MET A 1 -9.97 -28.46 -5.18
CA MET A 1 -9.62 -27.03 -5.21
C MET A 1 -10.88 -26.30 -4.82
N GLU A 2 -11.13 -26.23 -3.51
CA GLU A 2 -12.38 -25.68 -2.97
C GLU A 2 -12.45 -24.20 -3.36
N ALA A 3 -13.47 -23.81 -4.12
CA ALA A 3 -13.70 -22.42 -4.44
C ALA A 3 -14.06 -21.67 -3.14
N ILE A 4 -13.53 -20.46 -2.96
CA ILE A 4 -13.79 -19.63 -1.78
C ILE A 4 -15.29 -19.52 -1.49
N PRO A 5 -15.72 -19.60 -0.21
CA PRO A 5 -17.13 -19.47 0.16
C PRO A 5 -17.75 -18.19 -0.41
N ARG A 6 -18.97 -18.29 -0.98
CA ARG A 6 -19.68 -17.13 -1.57
C ARG A 6 -19.78 -15.93 -0.61
N ARG A 7 -19.93 -16.20 0.68
CA ARG A 7 -19.97 -15.17 1.74
C ARG A 7 -18.64 -14.43 1.89
N ALA A 8 -17.51 -15.15 1.81
CA ALA A 8 -16.18 -14.54 1.89
C ALA A 8 -15.89 -13.67 0.67
N ARG A 9 -16.22 -14.16 -0.53
CA ARG A 9 -16.15 -13.37 -1.76
C ARG A 9 -16.99 -12.09 -1.67
N HIS A 10 -18.25 -12.21 -1.23
CA HIS A 10 -19.13 -11.06 -1.06
C HIS A 10 -18.59 -10.02 -0.06
N ALA A 11 -17.97 -10.46 1.04
CA ALA A 11 -17.36 -9.55 2.01
C ALA A 11 -16.14 -8.81 1.43
N ILE A 12 -15.31 -9.50 0.65
CA ILE A 12 -14.16 -8.88 -0.02
C ILE A 12 -14.63 -7.89 -1.10
N ASP A 13 -15.64 -8.26 -1.88
CA ASP A 13 -16.23 -7.38 -2.90
C ASP A 13 -16.82 -6.11 -2.27
N GLN A 14 -17.53 -6.21 -1.14
CA GLN A 14 -18.04 -5.03 -0.41
C GLN A 14 -16.92 -4.12 0.11
N VAL A 15 -15.85 -4.71 0.64
CA VAL A 15 -14.68 -3.96 1.10
C VAL A 15 -14.01 -3.24 -0.06
N LEU A 16 -13.81 -3.93 -1.19
CA LEU A 16 -13.22 -3.34 -2.39
C LEU A 16 -14.09 -2.19 -2.91
N GLU A 17 -15.40 -2.40 -3.05
CA GLU A 17 -16.34 -1.37 -3.51
C GLU A 17 -16.26 -0.12 -2.62
N ARG A 18 -16.29 -0.31 -1.29
CA ARG A 18 -16.14 0.81 -0.36
C ARG A 18 -14.79 1.49 -0.48
N PHE A 19 -13.71 0.72 -0.53
CA PHE A 19 -12.35 1.24 -0.63
C PHE A 19 -12.15 2.09 -1.90
N LEU A 20 -12.65 1.61 -3.03
CA LEU A 20 -12.62 2.36 -4.30
C LEU A 20 -13.48 3.62 -4.25
N ALA A 21 -14.64 3.57 -3.58
CA ALA A 21 -15.49 4.74 -3.37
C ALA A 21 -14.81 5.81 -2.50
N ASP A 22 -14.10 5.39 -1.44
CA ASP A 22 -13.36 6.28 -0.54
C ASP A 22 -12.16 6.93 -1.24
N LEU A 23 -11.46 6.21 -2.14
CA LEU A 23 -10.31 6.74 -2.90
C LEU A 23 -10.69 7.64 -4.09
N ARG A 24 -11.91 7.51 -4.62
CA ARG A 24 -12.32 8.22 -5.85
C ARG A 24 -12.13 9.74 -5.80
N PRO A 25 -12.47 10.45 -4.70
CA PRO A 25 -12.21 11.89 -4.59
C PRO A 25 -10.72 12.22 -4.70
N ASP A 26 -9.87 11.47 -3.99
CA ASP A 26 -8.41 11.67 -4.00
C ASP A 26 -7.81 11.42 -5.39
N LEU A 27 -8.25 10.36 -6.08
CA LEU A 27 -7.81 10.09 -7.45
C LEU A 27 -8.18 11.22 -8.42
N SER A 28 -9.34 11.85 -8.21
CA SER A 28 -9.76 13.00 -9.03
C SER A 28 -8.86 14.21 -8.77
N ILE A 29 -8.55 14.48 -7.49
CA ILE A 29 -7.61 15.55 -7.10
C ILE A 29 -6.21 15.29 -7.66
N ILE A 30 -5.72 14.05 -7.62
CA ILE A 30 -4.42 13.67 -8.18
C ILE A 30 -4.37 13.94 -9.69
N LEU A 31 -5.44 13.63 -10.43
CA LEU A 31 -5.53 13.90 -11.86
C LEU A 31 -5.53 15.41 -12.16
N ASP A 32 -6.24 16.21 -11.38
CA ASP A 32 -6.23 17.67 -11.51
C ASP A 32 -4.84 18.26 -11.19
N GLN A 33 -4.16 17.70 -10.17
CA GLN A 33 -2.78 18.07 -9.83
C GLN A 33 -1.80 17.71 -10.95
N LEU A 34 -1.97 16.54 -11.57
CA LEU A 34 -1.18 16.09 -12.73
C LEU A 34 -1.39 17.04 -13.92
N ASP A 35 -2.65 17.31 -14.29
CA ASP A 35 -3.01 18.25 -15.37
C ASP A 35 -2.33 19.62 -15.14
N ALA A 36 -2.45 20.16 -13.94
CA ALA A 36 -1.83 21.44 -13.59
C ALA A 36 -0.29 21.38 -13.61
N ALA A 37 0.31 20.24 -13.21
CA ALA A 37 1.75 20.07 -13.21
C ALA A 37 2.33 19.92 -14.62
N VAL A 38 1.62 19.25 -15.53
CA VAL A 38 1.98 19.14 -16.95
C VAL A 38 1.95 20.53 -17.60
N ILE A 39 0.90 21.31 -17.36
CA ILE A 39 0.79 22.69 -17.87
C ILE A 39 1.93 23.58 -17.37
N ARG A 40 2.26 23.50 -16.08
CA ARG A 40 3.38 24.26 -15.51
C ARG A 40 4.71 23.87 -16.13
N ARG A 41 4.99 22.57 -16.26
CA ARG A 41 6.25 22.11 -16.88
C ARG A 41 6.37 22.54 -18.33
N ALA A 42 5.32 22.37 -19.14
CA ALA A 42 5.30 22.85 -20.52
C ALA A 42 5.56 24.37 -20.64
N ARG A 43 5.20 25.17 -19.63
CA ARG A 43 5.45 26.60 -19.63
C ARG A 43 6.90 26.96 -19.26
N ASP A 44 7.47 26.23 -18.31
CA ASP A 44 8.79 26.53 -17.74
C ASP A 44 9.93 25.82 -18.48
N GLU A 45 9.62 24.85 -19.33
CA GLU A 45 10.57 24.05 -20.10
C GLU A 45 11.34 24.92 -21.10
N ARG A 46 12.67 24.77 -21.11
CA ARG A 46 13.58 25.54 -21.98
C ARG A 46 14.15 24.71 -23.12
N ASP A 47 14.03 23.39 -23.03
CA ASP A 47 14.44 22.45 -24.07
C ASP A 47 13.28 22.22 -25.04
N ASP A 48 13.48 22.56 -26.31
CA ASP A 48 12.48 22.42 -27.36
C ASP A 48 12.02 20.96 -27.53
N ALA A 49 12.91 19.99 -27.37
CA ALA A 49 12.56 18.57 -27.51
C ALA A 49 11.65 18.11 -26.36
N MET A 50 11.95 18.53 -25.14
CA MET A 50 11.15 18.21 -23.95
C MET A 50 9.83 18.98 -23.93
N LEU A 51 9.82 20.21 -24.44
CA LEU A 51 8.60 21.02 -24.61
C LEU A 51 7.58 20.31 -25.50
N VAL A 52 8.00 19.78 -26.65
CA VAL A 52 7.12 18.99 -27.54
C VAL A 52 6.54 17.80 -26.78
N GLN A 53 7.36 17.05 -26.02
CA GLN A 53 6.89 15.92 -25.23
C GLN A 53 5.84 16.32 -24.18
N TRP A 54 6.02 17.42 -23.47
CA TRP A 54 5.05 17.90 -22.49
C TRP A 54 3.74 18.38 -23.14
N VAL A 55 3.82 19.01 -24.31
CA VAL A 55 2.63 19.42 -25.07
C VAL A 55 1.84 18.20 -25.55
N ASP A 56 2.51 17.21 -26.14
CA ASP A 56 1.90 15.95 -26.58
C ASP A 56 1.25 15.21 -25.40
N THR A 57 1.94 15.17 -24.26
CA THR A 57 1.43 14.58 -23.01
C THR A 57 0.16 15.27 -22.55
N ARG A 58 0.12 16.60 -22.60
CA ARG A 58 -1.07 17.38 -22.21
C ARG A 58 -2.27 17.05 -23.09
N GLU A 59 -2.07 16.98 -24.40
CA GLU A 59 -3.14 16.62 -25.32
C GLU A 59 -3.65 15.19 -25.10
N ALA A 60 -2.72 14.25 -24.94
CA ALA A 60 -3.02 12.85 -24.64
C ALA A 60 -3.80 12.70 -23.33
N LEU A 61 -3.38 13.39 -22.28
CA LEU A 61 -4.02 13.37 -20.96
C LEU A 61 -5.44 13.94 -21.04
N GLY A 62 -5.63 15.07 -21.72
CA GLY A 62 -6.96 15.67 -21.90
C GLY A 62 -7.96 14.77 -22.62
N ARG A 63 -7.50 13.90 -23.54
CA ARG A 63 -8.36 12.95 -24.27
C ARG A 63 -8.67 11.67 -23.49
N ARG A 64 -7.76 11.24 -22.61
CA ARG A 64 -7.79 9.89 -22.01
C ARG A 64 -7.96 9.86 -20.50
N LYS A 65 -7.90 11.01 -19.81
CA LYS A 65 -7.97 11.07 -18.34
C LYS A 65 -9.19 10.36 -17.74
N ASP A 66 -10.33 10.38 -18.43
CA ASP A 66 -11.55 9.73 -17.95
C ASP A 66 -11.42 8.20 -17.85
N GLY A 67 -10.47 7.60 -18.58
CA GLY A 67 -10.14 6.17 -18.51
C GLY A 67 -9.28 5.77 -17.31
N PHE A 68 -8.68 6.73 -16.60
CA PHE A 68 -7.74 6.45 -15.52
C PHE A 68 -8.39 5.76 -14.31
N ILE A 69 -9.45 6.36 -13.76
CA ILE A 69 -10.14 5.81 -12.58
C ILE A 69 -10.75 4.42 -12.89
N PRO A 70 -11.44 4.20 -14.02
CA PRO A 70 -11.91 2.87 -14.40
C PRO A 70 -10.77 1.84 -14.51
N ALA A 71 -9.64 2.21 -15.11
CA ALA A 71 -8.48 1.32 -15.22
C ALA A 71 -7.86 0.98 -13.87
N PHE A 72 -7.76 1.96 -12.96
CA PHE A 72 -7.30 1.75 -11.58
C PHE A 72 -8.23 0.78 -10.82
N ASN A 73 -9.54 1.03 -10.87
CA ASN A 73 -10.54 0.19 -10.22
C ASN A 73 -10.52 -1.24 -10.76
N GLN A 74 -10.39 -1.41 -12.07
CA GLN A 74 -10.29 -2.72 -12.70
C GLN A 74 -9.02 -3.45 -12.28
N ALA A 75 -7.88 -2.76 -12.24
CA ALA A 75 -6.62 -3.35 -11.82
C ALA A 75 -6.67 -3.84 -10.37
N LEU A 76 -7.22 -3.04 -9.45
CA LEU A 76 -7.37 -3.44 -8.06
C LEU A 76 -8.41 -4.58 -7.89
N GLY A 77 -9.49 -4.56 -8.67
CA GLY A 77 -10.45 -5.66 -8.71
C GLY A 77 -9.81 -6.99 -9.12
N ARG A 78 -8.92 -6.98 -10.11
CA ARG A 78 -8.16 -8.16 -10.52
C ARG A 78 -7.21 -8.67 -9.42
N GLU A 79 -6.64 -7.79 -8.61
CA GLU A 79 -5.82 -8.19 -7.45
C GLU A 79 -6.67 -8.91 -6.38
N CYS A 80 -7.88 -8.43 -6.11
CA CYS A 80 -8.85 -9.14 -5.25
C CYS A 80 -9.27 -10.48 -5.84
N GLU A 81 -9.54 -10.55 -7.14
CA GLU A 81 -9.90 -11.79 -7.83
C GLU A 81 -8.77 -12.82 -7.80
N ALA A 82 -7.53 -12.40 -8.06
CA ALA A 82 -6.36 -13.26 -7.99
C ALA A 82 -6.12 -13.78 -6.55
N ALA A 83 -6.45 -12.98 -5.53
CA ALA A 83 -6.42 -13.44 -4.15
C ALA A 83 -7.41 -14.58 -3.90
N TYR A 84 -8.49 -14.70 -4.68
CA TYR A 84 -9.44 -15.81 -4.59
C TYR A 84 -8.88 -17.13 -5.13
N ASP A 85 -8.16 -17.07 -6.24
CA ASP A 85 -7.62 -18.25 -6.91
C ASP A 85 -6.44 -18.86 -6.15
N HIS A 86 -5.75 -18.06 -5.33
CA HIS A 86 -4.61 -18.48 -4.50
C HIS A 86 -5.00 -18.86 -3.05
N ALA A 87 -6.04 -19.69 -2.88
CA ALA A 87 -6.50 -20.22 -1.58
C ALA A 87 -5.64 -21.38 -1.01
N ALA A 88 -4.35 -21.47 -1.34
CA ALA A 88 -3.43 -22.51 -0.84
C ALA A 88 -2.07 -21.91 -0.41
N PRO A 89 -1.32 -22.54 0.51
CA PRO A 89 -0.48 -21.83 1.46
C PRO A 89 0.80 -21.32 0.80
N SER A 90 0.89 -20.01 0.59
CA SER A 90 2.20 -19.38 0.41
C SER A 90 2.82 -19.20 1.79
N LEU A 91 3.57 -20.22 2.22
CA LEU A 91 4.58 -20.06 3.25
C LEU A 91 5.42 -18.85 2.89
N SER A 92 5.47 -17.89 3.82
CA SER A 92 6.49 -16.86 3.96
C SER A 92 7.42 -16.71 2.75
N ARG A 93 7.05 -15.86 1.78
CA ARG A 93 8.04 -15.32 0.84
C ARG A 93 8.82 -14.20 1.53
N GLY A 94 9.35 -14.52 2.71
CA GLY A 94 10.35 -13.74 3.39
C GLY A 94 11.70 -14.13 2.79
N LEU A 95 12.33 -13.16 2.12
CA LEU A 95 13.76 -13.10 1.85
C LEU A 95 14.35 -14.32 1.11
N LEU A 96 14.58 -14.15 -0.19
CA LEU A 96 15.36 -14.98 -1.12
C LEU A 96 14.54 -15.99 -1.95
N GLY A 97 14.42 -15.70 -3.25
CA GLY A 97 14.06 -16.65 -4.30
C GLY A 97 12.69 -16.40 -4.92
N ASP A 98 12.63 -15.57 -5.95
CA ASP A 98 12.50 -16.06 -7.33
C ASP A 98 12.30 -14.87 -8.29
N GLN A 99 12.82 -14.96 -9.51
CA GLN A 99 13.08 -13.92 -10.53
C GLN A 99 14.55 -13.49 -10.65
N LEU A 100 15.47 -14.46 -10.76
CA LEU A 100 16.65 -14.26 -11.59
C LEU A 100 16.21 -14.32 -13.06
N GLN A 101 15.62 -13.21 -13.54
CA GLN A 101 15.59 -12.94 -14.96
C GLN A 101 17.04 -12.74 -15.45
N PRO A 102 17.39 -13.17 -16.68
CA PRO A 102 18.67 -12.78 -17.26
C PRO A 102 18.74 -11.25 -17.21
N LEU A 103 19.77 -10.73 -16.55
CA LEU A 103 20.08 -9.30 -16.42
C LEU A 103 20.37 -8.74 -17.82
N MET A 104 19.30 -8.52 -18.58
CA MET A 104 19.29 -7.61 -19.70
C MET A 104 19.46 -6.22 -19.08
N LEU A 105 20.33 -5.38 -19.67
CA LEU A 105 20.40 -3.96 -19.34
C LEU A 105 18.99 -3.36 -19.54
N LEU A 106 18.21 -3.35 -18.47
CA LEU A 106 16.85 -2.87 -18.44
C LEU A 106 16.94 -1.35 -18.26
N ASP A 107 16.25 -0.61 -19.13
CA ASP A 107 16.26 0.86 -19.18
C ASP A 107 16.29 1.50 -17.78
N GLU A 108 17.23 2.44 -17.57
CA GLU A 108 17.44 3.16 -16.30
C GLU A 108 16.13 3.77 -15.78
N HIS A 109 15.25 4.19 -16.69
CA HIS A 109 13.93 4.75 -16.39
C HIS A 109 12.90 3.76 -15.80
N ILE A 110 13.02 2.45 -16.08
CA ILE A 110 12.12 1.42 -15.52
C ILE A 110 12.49 1.15 -14.07
N VAL A 111 13.80 1.06 -13.79
CA VAL A 111 14.34 0.86 -12.44
C VAL A 111 13.95 2.03 -11.53
N ASP A 112 13.92 3.25 -12.05
CA ASP A 112 13.46 4.43 -11.31
C ASP A 112 11.96 4.40 -10.97
N GLU A 113 11.12 3.91 -11.87
CA GLU A 113 9.67 3.77 -11.64
C GLU A 113 9.36 2.75 -10.54
N ASP A 114 9.99 1.58 -10.59
CA ASP A 114 9.79 0.53 -9.57
C ASP A 114 10.30 0.99 -8.20
N ASN A 115 11.45 1.67 -8.13
CA ASN A 115 11.98 2.24 -6.90
C ASN A 115 11.07 3.33 -6.32
N ALA A 116 10.52 4.20 -7.17
CA ALA A 116 9.59 5.24 -6.73
C ALA A 116 8.32 4.62 -6.12
N LEU A 117 7.71 3.64 -6.80
CA LEU A 117 6.51 2.96 -6.32
C LEU A 117 6.76 2.16 -5.04
N ALA A 118 7.90 1.48 -4.92
CA ALA A 118 8.29 0.76 -3.71
C ALA A 118 8.48 1.70 -2.50
N ALA A 119 9.06 2.89 -2.72
CA ALA A 119 9.20 3.91 -1.69
C ALA A 119 7.83 4.43 -1.22
N VAL A 120 6.91 4.68 -2.15
CA VAL A 120 5.51 5.06 -1.84
C VAL A 120 4.82 3.97 -1.04
N ALA A 121 4.92 2.71 -1.50
CA ALA A 121 4.29 1.58 -0.83
C ALA A 121 4.80 1.41 0.61
N THR A 122 6.11 1.54 0.82
CA THR A 122 6.75 1.49 2.15
C THR A 122 6.26 2.61 3.07
N ARG A 123 6.12 3.84 2.55
CA ARG A 123 5.60 4.98 3.33
C ARG A 123 4.15 4.76 3.74
N HIS A 124 3.30 4.29 2.83
CA HIS A 124 1.90 3.98 3.16
C HIS A 124 1.80 2.80 4.13
N ALA A 125 2.59 1.73 3.95
CA ALA A 125 2.63 0.58 4.84
C ALA A 125 3.05 0.95 6.27
N SER A 126 4.05 1.83 6.41
CA SER A 126 4.53 2.27 7.73
C SER A 126 3.51 3.11 8.49
N ARG A 127 2.84 4.04 7.79
CA ARG A 127 1.76 4.88 8.37
C ARG A 127 0.57 4.04 8.82
N ALA A 128 0.12 3.11 7.98
CA ALA A 128 -1.04 2.27 8.25
C ALA A 128 -0.67 0.89 8.82
N SER A 129 0.49 0.75 9.48
CA SER A 129 1.06 -0.55 9.88
C SER A 129 0.11 -1.40 10.75
N LEU A 130 -0.49 -0.79 11.78
CA LEU A 130 -1.43 -1.48 12.65
C LEU A 130 -2.75 -1.87 11.96
N PRO A 131 -3.49 -0.95 11.30
CA PRO A 131 -4.73 -1.33 10.63
C PRO A 131 -4.48 -2.31 9.47
N LEU A 132 -3.33 -2.26 8.78
CA LEU A 132 -2.95 -3.27 7.79
C LEU A 132 -2.72 -4.64 8.41
N LEU A 133 -2.08 -4.72 9.57
CA LEU A 133 -1.91 -6.00 10.29
C LEU A 133 -3.25 -6.64 10.62
N LEU A 134 -4.19 -5.87 11.19
CA LEU A 134 -5.53 -6.36 11.52
C LEU A 134 -6.28 -6.83 10.27
N LEU A 135 -6.16 -6.07 9.18
CA LEU A 135 -6.76 -6.41 7.90
C LEU A 135 -6.16 -7.72 7.36
N GLY A 136 -4.85 -7.90 7.45
CA GLY A 136 -4.14 -9.13 7.06
C GLY A 136 -4.65 -10.38 7.78
N HIS A 137 -4.96 -10.26 9.07
CA HIS A 137 -5.59 -11.34 9.84
C HIS A 137 -7.03 -11.62 9.42
N ARG A 138 -7.84 -10.58 9.15
CA ARG A 138 -9.23 -10.75 8.69
C ARG A 138 -9.30 -11.39 7.30
N PHE A 139 -8.43 -10.95 6.38
CA PHE A 139 -8.30 -11.56 5.06
C PHE A 139 -7.82 -13.01 5.11
N ALA A 140 -6.94 -13.35 6.07
CA ALA A 140 -6.53 -14.73 6.27
C ALA A 140 -7.69 -15.68 6.60
N VAL A 141 -8.64 -15.22 7.42
CA VAL A 141 -9.86 -16.00 7.72
C VAL A 141 -10.72 -16.16 6.46
N LEU A 142 -10.87 -15.09 5.66
CA LEU A 142 -11.71 -15.12 4.45
C LEU A 142 -11.14 -15.99 3.34
N LEU A 143 -9.81 -16.04 3.24
CA LEU A 143 -9.08 -16.77 2.21
C LEU A 143 -8.57 -18.13 2.72
N GLU A 144 -8.94 -18.52 3.95
CA GLU A 144 -8.56 -19.77 4.62
C GLU A 144 -7.04 -20.04 4.59
N ARG A 145 -6.24 -18.99 4.81
CA ARG A 145 -4.76 -19.05 4.67
C ARG A 145 -4.05 -18.29 5.79
N PRO A 146 -2.70 -18.42 5.92
CA PRO A 146 -1.95 -17.66 6.92
C PRO A 146 -2.16 -16.14 6.78
N PRO A 147 -2.04 -15.38 7.90
CA PRO A 147 -2.11 -13.91 7.90
C PRO A 147 -1.27 -13.29 6.79
N LEU A 148 -1.89 -12.40 6.03
CA LEU A 148 -1.21 -11.67 4.97
C LEU A 148 -0.40 -10.53 5.54
N ASP A 149 0.78 -10.32 4.98
CA ASP A 149 1.52 -9.09 5.21
C ASP A 149 0.92 -7.93 4.38
N ALA A 150 1.42 -6.72 4.62
CA ALA A 150 0.97 -5.54 3.90
C ALA A 150 1.21 -5.64 2.37
N ALA A 151 2.25 -6.37 1.94
CA ALA A 151 2.62 -6.49 0.54
C ALA A 151 1.71 -7.46 -0.25
N ALA A 152 1.19 -8.49 0.42
CA ALA A 152 0.31 -9.51 -0.14
C ALA A 152 -1.19 -9.19 0.01
N LEU A 153 -1.54 -8.10 0.69
CA LEU A 153 -2.93 -7.65 0.80
C LEU A 153 -3.44 -7.13 -0.57
N PRO A 154 -4.62 -7.57 -1.04
CA PRO A 154 -5.15 -7.16 -2.34
C PRO A 154 -5.60 -5.69 -2.39
N ILE A 155 -5.85 -5.08 -1.23
CA ILE A 155 -6.04 -3.61 -1.06
C ILE A 155 -4.86 -2.98 -0.30
N GLY A 156 -3.72 -3.68 -0.27
CA GLY A 156 -2.48 -3.21 0.32
C GLY A 156 -1.82 -2.11 -0.53
N PRO A 157 -0.81 -1.43 0.03
CA PRO A 157 -0.16 -0.32 -0.66
C PRO A 157 0.56 -0.77 -1.94
N GLU A 158 1.14 -1.98 -1.95
CA GLU A 158 1.75 -2.57 -3.14
C GLU A 158 0.73 -2.83 -4.26
N ALA A 159 -0.45 -3.36 -3.91
CA ALA A 159 -1.53 -3.57 -4.88
C ALA A 159 -2.03 -2.25 -5.47
N CYS A 160 -2.14 -1.20 -4.63
CA CYS A 160 -2.51 0.13 -5.10
C CYS A 160 -1.44 0.74 -6.02
N CYS A 161 -0.15 0.59 -5.71
CA CYS A 161 0.95 1.04 -6.56
C CYS A 161 0.95 0.31 -7.93
N ARG A 162 0.69 -1.01 -7.95
CA ARG A 162 0.53 -1.76 -9.20
C ARG A 162 -0.67 -1.26 -10.01
N ALA A 163 -1.82 -1.07 -9.36
CA ALA A 163 -3.02 -0.53 -10.00
C ALA A 163 -2.80 0.88 -10.56
N LEU A 164 -2.03 1.72 -9.86
CA LEU A 164 -1.65 3.07 -10.30
C LEU A 164 -0.81 3.03 -11.58
N ARG A 165 0.19 2.13 -11.64
CA ARG A 165 1.02 1.94 -12.83
C ARG A 165 0.19 1.47 -14.02
N ILE A 166 -0.69 0.48 -13.81
CA ILE A 166 -1.58 -0.05 -14.86
C ILE A 166 -2.51 1.05 -15.37
N ALA A 167 -3.09 1.86 -14.48
CA ALA A 167 -3.96 2.97 -14.85
C ALA A 167 -3.21 4.05 -15.66
N ALA A 168 -1.99 4.38 -15.26
CA ALA A 168 -1.14 5.33 -15.98
C ALA A 168 -0.76 4.81 -17.39
N GLN A 169 -0.50 3.51 -17.52
CA GLN A 169 -0.27 2.86 -18.80
C GLN A 169 -1.53 2.84 -19.68
N ALA A 170 -2.72 2.63 -19.10
CA ALA A 170 -3.98 2.57 -19.84
C ALA A 170 -4.34 3.90 -20.53
N ILE A 171 -3.87 5.04 -20.02
CA ILE A 171 -4.03 6.36 -20.64
C ILE A 171 -2.82 6.76 -21.51
N ASP A 172 -1.89 5.83 -21.74
CA ASP A 172 -0.59 6.02 -22.39
C ASP A 172 0.19 7.22 -21.84
N LEU A 173 0.22 7.36 -20.51
CA LEU A 173 1.01 8.41 -19.88
C LEU A 173 2.50 8.10 -20.09
N PRO A 174 3.32 9.02 -20.62
CA PRO A 174 4.75 8.78 -20.79
C PRO A 174 5.49 8.79 -19.45
N ILE A 175 6.64 8.13 -19.41
CA ILE A 175 7.40 7.87 -18.17
C ILE A 175 7.72 9.15 -17.38
N HIS A 176 8.10 10.24 -18.06
CA HIS A 176 8.42 11.52 -17.42
C HIS A 176 7.21 12.12 -16.68
N ALA A 177 5.98 11.85 -17.15
CA ALA A 177 4.74 12.31 -16.51
C ALA A 177 4.24 11.32 -15.44
N ARG A 178 4.55 10.02 -15.55
CA ARG A 178 4.25 9.02 -14.50
C ARG A 178 4.94 9.33 -13.18
N VAL A 179 6.19 9.79 -13.21
CA VAL A 179 6.90 10.21 -11.99
C VAL A 179 6.16 11.35 -11.28
N VAL A 180 5.58 12.28 -12.03
CA VAL A 180 4.77 13.38 -11.47
C VAL A 180 3.50 12.83 -10.82
N LEU A 181 2.84 11.90 -11.49
CA LEU A 181 1.66 11.20 -10.97
C LEU A 181 1.97 10.48 -9.65
N TYR A 182 3.07 9.73 -9.57
CA TYR A 182 3.42 8.96 -8.35
C TYR A 182 3.71 9.87 -7.16
N ASN A 183 4.34 11.02 -7.40
CA ASN A 183 4.55 12.01 -6.35
C ASN A 183 3.24 12.68 -5.90
N ALA A 184 2.31 12.97 -6.82
CA ALA A 184 0.99 13.48 -6.46
C ALA A 184 0.20 12.45 -5.65
N TYR A 185 0.26 11.18 -6.07
CA TYR A 185 -0.37 10.05 -5.38
C TYR A 185 0.14 9.90 -3.93
N ASP A 186 1.46 9.85 -3.71
CA ASP A 186 2.03 9.70 -2.36
C ASP A 186 1.59 10.82 -1.41
N ASN A 187 1.50 12.05 -1.95
CA ASN A 187 1.12 13.22 -1.17
C ASN A 187 -0.37 13.28 -0.84
N GLU A 188 -1.25 12.90 -1.77
CA GLU A 188 -2.69 12.98 -1.61
C GLU A 188 -3.23 11.75 -0.87
N ILE A 189 -3.06 10.55 -1.44
CA ILE A 189 -3.60 9.31 -0.88
C ILE A 189 -2.90 8.95 0.44
N GLY A 190 -1.62 9.30 0.60
CA GLY A 190 -0.91 9.08 1.86
C GLY A 190 -1.52 9.75 3.09
N ARG A 191 -2.47 10.69 2.93
CA ARG A 191 -3.20 11.34 4.02
C ARG A 191 -4.46 10.58 4.45
N HIS A 192 -5.10 9.89 3.51
CA HIS A 192 -6.40 9.24 3.73
C HIS A 192 -6.32 7.71 3.72
N TYR A 193 -5.21 7.13 3.25
CA TYR A 193 -5.03 5.68 3.13
C TYR A 193 -5.28 4.94 4.44
N GLU A 194 -4.74 5.43 5.57
CA GLU A 194 -4.95 4.79 6.87
C GLU A 194 -6.44 4.74 7.25
N ALA A 195 -7.17 5.83 7.04
CA ALA A 195 -8.61 5.89 7.32
C ALA A 195 -9.40 4.93 6.42
N CYS A 196 -9.02 4.78 5.15
CA CYS A 196 -9.63 3.81 4.24
C CYS A 196 -9.45 2.37 4.76
N ILE A 197 -8.24 2.02 5.23
CA ILE A 197 -7.96 0.69 5.80
C ILE A 197 -8.71 0.49 7.14
N GLN A 198 -8.87 1.53 7.95
CA GLN A 198 -9.69 1.47 9.17
C GLN A 198 -11.17 1.22 8.85
N THR A 199 -11.72 1.90 7.83
CA THR A 199 -13.08 1.66 7.34
C THR A 199 -13.25 0.23 6.82
N ALA A 200 -12.30 -0.28 6.03
CA ALA A 200 -12.31 -1.66 5.56
C ALA A 200 -12.32 -2.66 6.72
N ASN A 201 -11.50 -2.42 7.75
CA ASN A 201 -11.49 -3.22 8.96
C ASN A 201 -12.84 -3.20 9.70
N ALA A 202 -13.48 -2.03 9.81
CA ALA A 202 -14.79 -1.90 10.46
C ALA A 202 -15.89 -2.67 9.70
N LEU A 203 -15.90 -2.59 8.36
CA LEU A 203 -16.85 -3.35 7.54
C LEU A 203 -16.73 -4.87 7.76
N LEU A 204 -15.50 -5.38 7.85
CA LEU A 204 -15.28 -6.80 8.13
C LEU A 204 -15.66 -7.17 9.56
N ASP A 205 -15.42 -6.28 10.54
CA ASP A 205 -15.86 -6.46 11.92
C ASP A 205 -17.39 -6.58 12.02
N ASP A 206 -18.11 -5.66 11.38
CA ASP A 206 -19.58 -5.61 11.31
C ASP A 206 -20.16 -6.85 10.59
N ALA A 207 -19.44 -7.39 9.60
CA ALA A 207 -19.78 -8.65 8.93
C ALA A 207 -19.54 -9.90 9.79
N GLY A 208 -19.00 -9.74 11.00
CA GLY A 208 -18.67 -10.80 11.95
C GLY A 208 -17.38 -11.54 11.62
N ILE A 209 -16.48 -10.93 10.84
CA ILE A 209 -15.21 -11.54 10.43
C ILE A 209 -14.15 -11.17 11.46
N LEU A 210 -13.89 -12.13 12.35
CA LEU A 210 -12.98 -12.00 13.48
C LEU A 210 -13.34 -10.79 14.36
N PRO A 211 -14.57 -10.76 14.91
CA PRO A 211 -15.11 -9.59 15.60
C PRO A 211 -14.32 -9.29 16.87
N GLY A 212 -14.04 -8.01 17.13
CA GLY A 212 -13.32 -7.59 18.34
C GLY A 212 -11.81 -7.86 18.31
N LEU A 213 -11.25 -8.20 17.13
CA LEU A 213 -9.81 -8.25 16.93
C LEU A 213 -9.22 -6.86 17.20
N SER A 214 -8.62 -6.71 18.38
CA SER A 214 -7.96 -5.49 18.81
C SER A 214 -6.52 -5.81 19.21
N PHE A 215 -5.62 -4.92 18.82
CA PHE A 215 -4.23 -5.03 19.24
C PHE A 215 -4.08 -4.47 20.65
N ILE A 216 -3.69 -5.33 21.59
CA ILE A 216 -3.36 -4.93 22.95
C ILE A 216 -1.83 -4.82 23.02
N PRO A 217 -1.25 -3.60 23.15
CA PRO A 217 0.18 -3.45 23.30
C PRO A 217 0.60 -4.12 24.61
N LEU A 218 1.40 -5.18 24.52
CA LEU A 218 2.06 -5.75 25.69
C LEU A 218 3.00 -4.69 26.27
N ARG A 219 2.60 -4.03 27.36
CA ARG A 219 3.49 -3.14 28.11
C ARG A 219 4.70 -3.96 28.54
N ALA A 220 5.85 -3.70 27.93
CA ALA A 220 7.12 -4.25 28.36
C ALA A 220 7.31 -3.92 29.85
N ARG A 221 7.30 -4.95 30.69
CA ARG A 221 7.52 -4.83 32.12
C ARG A 221 8.92 -4.23 32.30
N ARG A 222 9.01 -2.96 32.73
CA ARG A 222 10.30 -2.32 33.08
C ARG A 222 11.02 -3.26 34.03
N ARG A 223 12.12 -3.87 33.58
CA ARG A 223 13.06 -4.60 34.45
C ARG A 223 13.55 -3.60 35.50
N GLN A 224 13.05 -3.71 36.73
CA GLN A 224 13.62 -2.97 37.85
C GLN A 224 15.08 -3.41 38.00
N PRO A 225 16.05 -2.49 38.07
CA PRO A 225 17.43 -2.87 38.36
C PRO A 225 17.49 -3.53 39.73
N PRO A 226 18.35 -4.55 39.92
CA PRO A 226 18.46 -5.24 41.20
C PRO A 226 18.87 -4.25 42.28
N ARG A 227 18.05 -4.13 43.34
CA ARG A 227 18.42 -3.42 44.57
C ARG A 227 19.72 -4.03 45.09
N ALA A 228 20.82 -3.28 45.01
CA ALA A 228 22.05 -3.61 45.70
C ALA A 228 21.73 -3.79 47.19
N ARG A 229 21.90 -5.01 47.70
CA ARG A 229 21.86 -5.29 49.14
C ARG A 229 23.05 -4.55 49.77
N ALA A 230 22.79 -3.38 50.34
CA ALA A 230 23.72 -2.71 51.24
C ALA A 230 24.02 -3.66 52.42
N GLY A 231 25.23 -4.21 52.43
CA GLY A 231 25.72 -5.06 53.49
C GLY A 231 25.76 -4.30 54.81
N ARG A 232 24.86 -4.65 55.73
CA ARG A 232 25.03 -4.40 57.16
C ARG A 232 26.22 -5.24 57.65
N ARG A 233 27.42 -4.65 57.69
CA ARG A 233 28.50 -5.13 58.56
C ARG A 233 28.48 -4.30 59.83
N GLY A 234 27.79 -4.83 60.84
CA GLY A 234 27.95 -4.42 62.23
C GLY A 234 28.77 -5.47 62.98
N ALA A 235 30.01 -5.12 63.30
CA ALA A 235 30.83 -5.73 64.36
C ALA A 235 31.74 -4.59 64.82
N GLY A 236 31.54 -3.96 65.98
CA GLY A 236 31.54 -4.60 67.29
C GLY A 236 32.87 -4.21 67.97
N ARG A 237 33.00 -2.95 68.40
CA ARG A 237 34.13 -2.50 69.22
C ARG A 237 33.61 -2.16 70.62
N ARG A 238 33.77 -3.11 71.54
CA ARG A 238 33.58 -2.94 72.99
C ARG A 238 34.92 -3.21 73.70
N ARG A 239 35.38 -2.17 74.38
CA ARG A 239 36.06 -2.11 75.70
C ARG A 239 37.46 -2.72 75.86
N GLY A 240 38.30 -1.93 76.51
CA GLY A 240 39.67 -2.18 76.94
C GLY A 240 40.35 -0.84 77.13
#